data_AF-A0AA39VRC5-F1
#
_entry.id   AF-A0AA39VRC5-F1
#
_cell.length_a   1.000
_cell.length_b   1.000
_cell.length_c   1.000
_cell.angle_alpha   90.00
_cell.angle_beta   90.00
_cell.angle_gamma   90.00
#
_symmetry.space_group_name_H-M   'P 1'
#
loop_
_entity.id
_entity.type
_entity.pdbx_description
1 polymer ?
#
loop_
_entity_poly.entity_id
_entity_poly.type
_entity_poly.pdbx_seq_one_letter_code
_entity_poly.pdbx_strand_id
1 'polypeptide(L)'
;MGKEYRRKSYEGYIVRIDKCPHDDVPVSIDFTAFLDHKAKNYSKIDLSITFLLLAVAVLLEINAALVLIFSDRFALWLINHNKTSTFRILNSFRLVKSPRWSNSMSQCTLIRGTRKTKPVLSCGRFLKIGRRKCHEWNTQVTKDVKEMIFRYFKEKSEELAVDGKNPFTALPTTTSTNQEEEKGTSIWEQYEYKIIIWSIATEILYYIDRKDVPPCFVPKLKAIKRISRYMLYLLVKNPSMLSAEIVEFLAHTHDENQNQNRRLMGNAAKLVEELQGTAQNQEERWERIGNNWMEMLGYAARKSKSNNHTQQLRRGGEFITHVWLLMAYFGLTDHFQIPSDPPVKRLIAK
;
A
#
# COMPACT_ATOMS: atom_id res chain seq x y z
N MET A 1 -50.73 -36.01 53.22
CA MET A 1 -49.67 -35.10 52.71
C MET A 1 -49.08 -35.70 51.44
N GLY A 2 -49.63 -35.38 50.27
CA GLY A 2 -49.05 -35.76 48.97
C GLY A 2 -48.23 -34.60 48.42
N LYS A 3 -46.93 -34.79 48.17
CA LYS A 3 -46.09 -33.79 47.51
C LYS A 3 -46.29 -33.87 46.00
N GLU A 4 -46.98 -32.89 45.46
CA GLU A 4 -47.20 -32.73 44.02
C GLU A 4 -45.90 -32.23 43.35
N TYR A 5 -45.26 -33.08 42.55
CA TYR A 5 -44.03 -32.76 41.84
C TYR A 5 -44.36 -31.93 40.60
N ARG A 6 -44.17 -30.60 40.68
CA ARG A 6 -44.34 -29.68 39.56
C ARG A 6 -43.21 -29.89 38.54
N ARG A 7 -43.47 -30.56 37.41
CA ARG A 7 -42.53 -30.61 36.27
C ARG A 7 -42.31 -29.18 35.75
N LYS A 8 -41.07 -28.69 35.82
CA LYS A 8 -40.64 -27.49 35.11
C LYS A 8 -40.44 -27.86 33.64
N SER A 9 -41.23 -27.26 32.76
CA SER A 9 -41.01 -27.29 31.31
C SER A 9 -39.95 -26.23 31.00
N TYR A 10 -38.89 -26.61 30.29
CA TYR A 10 -37.88 -25.68 29.80
C TYR A 10 -38.17 -25.37 28.34
N GLU A 11 -38.21 -24.08 27.99
CA GLU A 11 -38.20 -23.61 26.61
C GLU A 11 -36.78 -23.71 26.06
N GLY A 12 -36.62 -24.25 24.85
CA GLY A 12 -35.33 -24.40 24.21
C GLY A 12 -35.47 -24.38 22.69
N TYR A 13 -34.50 -23.78 22.02
CA TYR A 13 -34.36 -23.83 20.56
C TYR A 13 -33.62 -25.12 20.21
N ILE A 14 -34.24 -26.01 19.43
CA ILE A 14 -33.54 -27.16 18.85
C ILE A 14 -33.18 -26.80 17.42
N VAL A 15 -31.89 -26.53 17.19
CA VAL A 15 -31.34 -26.44 15.84
C VAL A 15 -31.03 -27.85 15.38
N ARG A 16 -31.84 -28.40 14.48
CA ARG A 16 -31.57 -29.71 13.87
C ARG A 16 -30.78 -29.46 12.59
N ILE A 17 -29.53 -29.92 12.58
CA ILE A 17 -28.67 -29.89 11.41
C ILE A 17 -28.74 -31.29 10.80
N ASP A 18 -29.63 -31.48 9.82
CA ASP A 18 -29.68 -32.73 9.08
C ASP A 18 -28.64 -32.69 7.95
N LYS A 19 -27.62 -33.54 8.07
CA LYS A 19 -26.68 -33.81 6.98
C LYS A 19 -27.33 -34.77 5.99
N CYS A 20 -27.52 -34.34 4.75
CA CYS A 20 -27.87 -35.25 3.66
C CYS A 20 -26.67 -36.17 3.37
N PRO A 21 -26.84 -37.50 3.21
CA PRO A 21 -25.71 -38.43 3.08
C PRO A 21 -25.01 -38.40 1.72
N HIS A 22 -25.60 -37.76 0.71
CA HIS A 22 -25.02 -37.69 -0.63
C HIS A 22 -25.21 -36.29 -1.22
N ASP A 23 -24.07 -35.71 -1.62
CA ASP A 23 -23.85 -34.50 -2.44
C ASP A 23 -23.56 -33.17 -1.71
N ASP A 24 -22.50 -32.52 -2.23
CA ASP A 24 -21.87 -31.30 -1.74
C ASP A 24 -22.78 -30.05 -1.91
N VAL A 25 -23.41 -29.64 -0.78
CA VAL A 25 -24.02 -28.31 -0.44
C VAL A 25 -25.46 -28.05 -0.97
N PRO A 26 -26.40 -27.43 -0.20
CA PRO A 26 -26.30 -26.79 1.12
C PRO A 26 -27.07 -27.49 2.25
N VAL A 27 -26.65 -27.20 3.49
CA VAL A 27 -27.37 -27.54 4.72
C VAL A 27 -28.70 -26.78 4.75
N SER A 28 -29.81 -27.51 4.71
CA SER A 28 -31.11 -26.94 5.08
C SER A 28 -31.08 -26.61 6.56
N ILE A 29 -31.29 -25.34 6.92
CA ILE A 29 -31.49 -24.91 8.31
C ILE A 29 -32.98 -24.67 8.47
N ASP A 30 -33.70 -25.69 8.91
CA ASP A 30 -35.13 -25.58 9.20
C ASP A 30 -35.32 -25.01 10.61
N PHE A 31 -35.80 -23.77 10.68
CA PHE A 31 -36.21 -23.14 11.93
C PHE A 31 -37.66 -23.50 12.23
N THR A 32 -37.90 -24.65 12.83
CA THR A 32 -39.23 -24.97 13.38
C THR A 32 -39.43 -24.24 14.70
N ALA A 33 -40.09 -23.08 14.64
CA ALA A 33 -40.55 -22.36 15.82
C ALA A 33 -41.76 -23.09 16.43
N PHE A 34 -41.54 -23.85 17.50
CA PHE A 34 -42.63 -24.44 18.27
C PHE A 34 -43.18 -23.38 19.24
N LEU A 35 -44.13 -22.56 18.78
CA LEU A 35 -44.88 -21.67 19.65
C LEU A 35 -45.98 -22.48 20.34
N ASP A 36 -45.68 -23.07 21.50
CA ASP A 36 -46.70 -23.66 22.35
C ASP A 36 -47.65 -22.56 22.86
N HIS A 37 -48.94 -22.79 22.67
CA HIS A 37 -50.01 -21.82 22.84
C HIS A 37 -50.39 -21.66 24.33
N LYS A 38 -49.42 -21.27 25.16
CA LYS A 38 -49.62 -20.98 26.60
C LYS A 38 -49.04 -19.64 27.06
N ALA A 39 -49.02 -18.63 26.20
CA ALA A 39 -48.69 -17.27 26.59
C ALA A 39 -49.94 -16.52 27.13
N LYS A 40 -50.21 -16.61 28.44
CA LYS A 40 -51.21 -15.72 29.07
C LYS A 40 -50.66 -14.72 30.10
N ASN A 41 -49.38 -14.73 30.46
CA ASN A 41 -48.83 -13.83 31.49
C ASN A 41 -47.42 -13.27 31.16
N TYR A 42 -47.12 -12.96 29.90
CA TYR A 42 -45.88 -12.22 29.58
C TYR A 42 -46.15 -10.72 29.62
N SER A 43 -45.28 -9.97 30.29
CA SER A 43 -45.34 -8.50 30.31
C SER A 43 -45.21 -7.98 28.88
N LYS A 44 -46.03 -6.99 28.49
CA LYS A 44 -45.91 -6.31 27.19
C LYS A 44 -44.50 -5.80 26.92
N ILE A 45 -43.74 -5.50 27.99
CA ILE A 45 -42.37 -5.04 27.94
C ILE A 45 -41.44 -6.17 27.47
N ASP A 46 -41.56 -7.37 28.04
CA ASP A 46 -40.73 -8.52 27.68
C ASP A 46 -40.95 -8.92 26.22
N LEU A 47 -42.22 -8.93 25.79
CA LEU A 47 -42.58 -9.19 24.40
C LEU A 47 -41.96 -8.15 23.43
N SER A 48 -42.01 -6.86 23.79
CA SER A 48 -41.42 -5.78 23.00
C SER A 48 -39.89 -5.92 22.91
N ILE A 49 -39.23 -6.26 24.02
CA ILE A 49 -37.77 -6.47 24.05
C ILE A 49 -37.39 -7.66 23.15
N THR A 50 -38.11 -8.78 23.21
CA THR A 50 -37.82 -9.94 22.36
C THR A 50 -37.98 -9.61 20.87
N PHE A 51 -39.04 -8.89 20.48
CA PHE A 51 -39.22 -8.46 19.10
C PHE A 51 -38.16 -7.46 18.63
N LEU A 52 -37.74 -6.54 19.50
CA LEU A 52 -36.67 -5.58 19.20
C LEU A 52 -35.33 -6.31 19.00
N LEU A 53 -34.99 -7.26 19.87
CA LEU A 53 -33.77 -8.06 19.76
C LEU A 53 -33.79 -8.93 18.49
N LEU A 54 -34.94 -9.53 18.16
CA LEU A 54 -35.11 -10.30 16.93
C LEU A 54 -34.91 -9.42 15.68
N ALA A 55 -35.50 -8.22 15.66
CA ALA A 55 -35.33 -7.28 14.55
C ALA A 55 -33.86 -6.88 14.37
N VAL A 56 -33.15 -6.58 15.46
CA VAL A 56 -31.71 -6.26 15.40
C VAL A 56 -30.89 -7.44 14.92
N ALA A 57 -31.17 -8.67 15.39
CA ALA A 57 -30.48 -9.87 14.95
C ALA A 57 -30.66 -10.11 13.43
N VAL A 58 -31.90 -10.02 12.94
CA VAL A 58 -32.20 -10.14 11.50
C VAL A 58 -31.49 -9.05 10.69
N LEU A 59 -31.47 -7.81 11.18
CA LEU A 59 -30.73 -6.72 10.51
C LEU A 59 -29.21 -6.98 10.47
N LEU A 60 -28.63 -7.54 11.52
CA LEU A 60 -27.20 -7.91 11.56
C LEU A 60 -26.88 -9.04 10.57
N GLU A 61 -27.74 -10.05 10.47
CA GLU A 61 -27.59 -11.15 9.51
C GLU A 61 -27.71 -10.65 8.07
N ILE A 62 -28.71 -9.79 7.79
CA ILE A 62 -28.84 -9.14 6.48
C ILE A 62 -27.58 -8.33 6.17
N ASN A 63 -27.05 -7.57 7.13
CA ASN A 63 -25.81 -6.82 6.94
C ASN A 63 -24.60 -7.73 6.67
N ALA A 64 -24.47 -8.85 7.40
CA ALA A 64 -23.40 -9.82 7.18
C ALA A 64 -23.51 -10.48 5.79
N ALA A 65 -24.71 -10.86 5.36
CA ALA A 65 -24.98 -11.39 4.03
C ALA A 65 -24.64 -10.37 2.93
N LEU A 66 -25.00 -9.10 3.12
CA LEU A 66 -24.64 -8.02 2.20
C LEU A 66 -23.12 -7.85 2.09
N VAL A 67 -22.38 -7.84 3.20
CA VAL A 67 -20.91 -7.76 3.20
C VAL A 67 -20.29 -8.94 2.45
N LEU A 68 -20.84 -10.16 2.62
CA LEU A 68 -20.38 -11.35 1.91
C LEU A 68 -20.64 -11.27 0.40
N ILE A 69 -21.85 -10.85 0.00
CA ILE A 69 -22.23 -10.69 -1.40
C ILE A 69 -21.37 -9.61 -2.08
N PHE A 70 -21.04 -8.52 -1.40
CA PHE A 70 -20.19 -7.46 -1.98
C PHE A 70 -18.67 -7.74 -1.84
N SER A 71 -18.29 -8.87 -1.26
CA SER A 71 -16.87 -9.22 -1.05
C SER A 71 -16.15 -9.59 -2.35
N ASP A 72 -14.84 -9.36 -2.37
CA ASP A 72 -13.99 -9.71 -3.51
C ASP A 72 -13.95 -11.23 -3.77
N ARG A 73 -14.19 -12.06 -2.74
CA ARG A 73 -14.26 -13.53 -2.87
C ARG A 73 -15.51 -13.98 -3.63
N PHE A 74 -16.67 -13.38 -3.34
CA PHE A 74 -17.91 -13.69 -4.05
C PHE A 74 -17.88 -13.20 -5.50
N ALA A 75 -17.26 -12.04 -5.74
CA ALA A 75 -16.99 -11.55 -7.10
C ALA A 75 -16.12 -12.52 -7.91
N LEU A 76 -15.05 -13.07 -7.33
CA LEU A 76 -14.21 -14.09 -7.98
C LEU A 76 -14.98 -15.40 -8.23
N TRP A 77 -15.79 -15.83 -7.27
CA TRP A 77 -16.65 -17.00 -7.42
C TRP A 77 -17.65 -16.82 -8.59
N LEU A 78 -18.33 -15.67 -8.69
CA LEU A 78 -19.23 -15.33 -9.81
C LEU A 78 -18.54 -15.39 -11.18
N ILE A 79 -17.31 -14.87 -11.26
CA ILE A 79 -16.51 -14.88 -12.50
C ILE A 79 -16.12 -16.32 -12.86
N ASN A 80 -15.66 -17.11 -11.88
CA ASN A 80 -15.25 -18.50 -12.11
C ASN A 80 -16.43 -19.41 -12.54
N HIS A 81 -17.64 -19.09 -12.12
CA HIS A 81 -18.86 -19.82 -12.50
C HIS A 81 -19.59 -19.25 -13.73
N ASN A 82 -18.94 -18.39 -14.54
CA ASN A 82 -19.49 -17.82 -15.77
C ASN A 82 -20.82 -17.02 -15.59
N LYS A 83 -21.12 -16.54 -14.38
CA LYS A 83 -22.34 -15.77 -14.08
C LYS A 83 -22.11 -14.27 -14.31
N THR A 84 -21.80 -13.89 -15.54
CA THR A 84 -21.40 -12.51 -15.93
C THR A 84 -22.55 -11.50 -15.85
N SER A 85 -23.80 -11.95 -16.02
CA SER A 85 -24.99 -11.09 -15.94
C SER A 85 -25.31 -10.66 -14.50
N THR A 86 -25.26 -11.60 -13.55
CA THR A 86 -25.49 -11.31 -12.12
C THR A 86 -24.33 -10.49 -11.54
N PHE A 87 -23.09 -10.74 -11.99
CA PHE A 87 -21.94 -9.90 -11.64
C PHE A 87 -22.13 -8.44 -12.07
N ARG A 88 -22.62 -8.17 -13.30
CA ARG A 88 -22.88 -6.80 -13.78
C ARG A 88 -23.95 -6.09 -12.96
N ILE A 89 -25.06 -6.78 -12.68
CA ILE A 89 -26.15 -6.25 -11.85
C ILE A 89 -25.63 -5.95 -10.45
N LEU A 90 -24.93 -6.89 -9.82
CA LEU A 90 -24.38 -6.72 -8.48
C LEU A 90 -23.32 -5.61 -8.41
N ASN A 91 -22.45 -5.50 -9.41
CA ASN A 91 -21.44 -4.45 -9.49
C ASN A 91 -22.08 -3.07 -9.72
N SER A 92 -23.25 -3.00 -10.37
CA SER A 92 -24.04 -1.77 -10.49
C SER A 92 -24.64 -1.35 -9.14
N PHE A 93 -25.01 -2.34 -8.30
CA PHE A 93 -25.52 -2.17 -6.95
C PHE A 93 -24.42 -2.14 -5.86
N ARG A 94 -23.13 -2.00 -6.19
CA ARG A 94 -22.09 -1.72 -5.18
C ARG A 94 -22.45 -0.42 -4.46
N LEU A 95 -23.18 -0.56 -3.34
CA LEU A 95 -23.67 0.52 -2.48
C LEU A 95 -22.53 1.40 -1.95
N VAL A 96 -21.31 0.86 -1.99
CA VAL A 96 -20.07 1.59 -1.73
C VAL A 96 -19.21 1.50 -2.99
N LYS A 97 -19.39 2.43 -3.93
CA LYS A 97 -18.34 2.77 -4.93
C LYS A 97 -17.24 3.56 -4.21
N SER A 98 -16.65 3.00 -3.15
CA SER A 98 -15.40 3.56 -2.67
C SER A 98 -14.35 3.19 -3.71
N PRO A 99 -13.64 4.16 -4.30
CA PRO A 99 -12.48 3.82 -5.10
C PRO A 99 -11.57 2.98 -4.19
N ARG A 100 -11.17 1.79 -4.67
CA ARG A 100 -10.31 0.87 -3.90
C ARG A 100 -9.01 1.52 -3.45
N TRP A 101 -8.67 2.67 -4.02
CA TRP A 101 -7.60 3.55 -3.60
C TRP A 101 -8.06 4.99 -3.57
N SER A 102 -7.69 5.71 -2.51
CA SER A 102 -8.04 7.11 -2.27
C SER A 102 -7.39 8.11 -3.25
N ASN A 103 -6.59 7.63 -4.21
CA ASN A 103 -5.76 8.47 -5.09
C ASN A 103 -4.84 9.41 -4.29
N SER A 104 -4.44 9.01 -3.09
CA SER A 104 -3.53 9.74 -2.23
C SER A 104 -2.30 8.92 -1.87
N MET A 105 -1.21 9.61 -1.59
CA MET A 105 0.01 9.03 -1.02
C MET A 105 0.44 9.87 0.18
N SER A 106 0.96 9.20 1.20
CA SER A 106 1.52 9.86 2.37
C SER A 106 2.82 10.58 2.01
N GLN A 107 3.17 11.59 2.79
CA GLN A 107 4.36 12.41 2.59
C GLN A 107 5.05 12.59 3.93
N CYS A 108 6.38 12.48 3.94
CA CYS A 108 7.22 12.80 5.10
C CYS A 108 8.35 13.73 4.66
N THR A 109 8.80 14.61 5.55
CA THR A 109 9.94 15.49 5.32
C THR A 109 10.75 15.62 6.60
N LEU A 110 12.08 15.50 6.48
CA LEU A 110 13.01 15.63 7.61
C LEU A 110 13.27 17.11 7.99
N ILE A 111 13.03 18.04 7.07
CA ILE A 111 13.25 19.48 7.25
C ILE A 111 11.94 20.15 7.68
N ARG A 112 11.91 20.70 8.91
CA ARG A 112 10.78 21.49 9.41
C ARG A 112 10.85 22.90 8.82
N GLY A 113 10.10 23.15 7.75
CA GLY A 113 9.98 24.48 7.18
C GLY A 113 9.04 25.37 7.99
N THR A 114 9.56 26.28 8.81
CA THR A 114 8.80 27.45 9.26
C THR A 114 8.62 28.38 8.06
N ARG A 115 7.37 28.60 7.63
CA ARG A 115 6.95 29.28 6.40
C ARG A 115 7.48 30.72 6.20
N LYS A 116 8.21 31.30 7.16
CA LYS A 116 8.67 32.69 7.18
C LYS A 116 10.18 32.89 7.38
N THR A 117 10.99 31.84 7.49
CA THR A 117 12.45 31.96 7.72
C THR A 117 13.24 30.98 6.87
N LYS A 118 14.53 31.28 6.62
CA LYS A 118 15.50 30.39 5.96
C LYS A 118 15.35 28.97 6.53
N PRO A 119 15.42 27.90 5.71
CA PRO A 119 15.30 26.54 6.21
C PRO A 119 16.41 26.30 7.23
N VAL A 120 16.06 26.32 8.51
CA VAL A 120 17.01 25.92 9.55
C VAL A 120 17.09 24.42 9.45
N LEU A 121 18.16 23.93 8.83
CA LEU A 121 18.63 22.57 9.05
C LEU A 121 18.89 22.44 10.55
N SER A 122 17.87 22.01 11.30
CA SER A 122 18.03 21.62 12.70
C SER A 122 18.82 20.31 12.71
N CYS A 123 20.12 20.45 12.41
CA CYS A 123 21.06 19.41 12.01
C CYS A 123 21.47 18.47 13.16
N GLY A 124 20.76 18.51 14.28
CA GLY A 124 21.21 17.85 15.51
C GLY A 124 20.89 16.36 15.63
N ARG A 125 19.85 15.82 14.97
CA ARG A 125 19.22 14.56 15.44
C ARG A 125 18.40 13.80 14.36
N PHE A 126 18.94 13.59 13.16
CA PHE A 126 18.19 12.91 12.07
C PHE A 126 17.89 11.43 12.36
N LEU A 127 18.75 10.75 13.13
CA LEU A 127 18.67 9.30 13.37
C LEU A 127 17.79 8.85 14.55
N LYS A 128 16.99 9.73 15.16
CA LYS A 128 15.90 9.32 16.08
C LYS A 128 14.64 8.89 15.31
N ILE A 129 14.79 8.04 14.29
CA ILE A 129 13.71 7.65 13.37
C ILE A 129 12.57 6.91 14.10
N GLY A 130 12.88 6.19 15.19
CA GLY A 130 11.89 5.48 15.99
C GLY A 130 10.96 6.35 16.87
N ARG A 131 11.28 7.64 17.13
CA ARG A 131 10.49 8.47 18.08
C ARG A 131 10.28 9.95 17.69
N ARG A 132 10.80 10.43 16.55
CA ARG A 132 10.48 11.78 16.07
C ARG A 132 9.18 11.79 15.27
N LYS A 133 8.30 12.75 15.57
CA LYS A 133 7.14 13.10 14.72
C LYS A 133 7.66 13.66 13.39
N CYS A 134 7.93 12.80 12.40
CA CYS A 134 7.96 13.29 11.02
C CYS A 134 6.59 13.93 10.77
N HIS A 135 6.57 15.13 10.18
CA HIS A 135 5.31 15.72 9.78
C HIS A 135 4.77 14.86 8.64
N GLU A 136 3.64 14.20 8.90
CA GLU A 136 2.96 13.34 7.94
C GLU A 136 1.72 14.06 7.44
N TRP A 137 1.49 13.97 6.13
CA TRP A 137 0.24 14.39 5.52
C TRP A 137 0.00 13.58 4.27
N ASN A 138 -1.27 13.49 3.89
CA ASN A 138 -1.66 12.88 2.63
C ASN A 138 -1.69 13.94 1.53
N THR A 139 -1.19 13.58 0.35
CA THR A 139 -1.33 14.42 -0.85
C THR A 139 -1.97 13.60 -1.96
N GLN A 140 -2.79 14.25 -2.77
CA GLN A 140 -3.37 13.60 -3.94
C GLN A 140 -2.29 13.33 -4.98
N VAL A 141 -2.28 12.12 -5.54
CA VAL A 141 -1.40 11.77 -6.65
C VAL A 141 -1.89 12.49 -7.89
N THR A 142 -1.14 13.50 -8.32
CA THR A 142 -1.45 14.35 -9.48
C THR A 142 -1.21 13.60 -10.79
N LYS A 143 -1.80 14.12 -11.87
CA LYS A 143 -1.57 13.62 -13.23
C LYS A 143 -0.09 13.55 -13.56
N ASP A 144 0.70 14.56 -13.19
CA ASP A 144 2.15 14.59 -13.46
C ASP A 144 2.91 13.43 -12.83
N VAL A 145 2.55 13.05 -11.59
CA VAL A 145 3.18 11.91 -10.90
C VAL A 145 2.83 10.61 -11.60
N LYS A 146 1.54 10.41 -11.94
CA LYS A 146 1.07 9.21 -12.65
C LYS A 146 1.75 9.07 -14.01
N GLU A 147 1.78 10.16 -14.77
CA GLU A 147 2.33 10.22 -16.11
C GLU A 147 3.84 9.97 -16.12
N MET A 148 4.55 10.54 -15.15
CA MET A 148 6.00 10.34 -14.99
C MET A 148 6.34 8.88 -14.65
N ILE A 149 5.58 8.27 -13.73
CA ILE A 149 5.73 6.86 -13.36
C ILE A 149 5.39 5.95 -14.54
N PHE A 150 4.27 6.20 -15.22
CA PHE A 150 3.83 5.39 -16.36
C PHE A 150 4.86 5.42 -17.50
N ARG A 151 5.32 6.62 -17.89
CA ARG A 151 6.35 6.75 -18.94
C ARG A 151 7.64 6.04 -18.57
N TYR A 152 8.13 6.24 -17.35
CA TYR A 152 9.36 5.62 -16.89
C TYR A 152 9.31 4.09 -16.94
N PHE A 153 8.27 3.47 -16.35
CA PHE A 153 8.18 2.00 -16.34
C PHE A 153 7.87 1.41 -17.71
N LYS A 154 7.16 2.14 -18.58
CA LYS A 154 6.97 1.73 -19.97
C LYS A 154 8.31 1.67 -20.70
N GLU A 155 9.11 2.73 -20.62
CA GLU A 155 10.45 2.79 -21.23
C GLU A 155 11.35 1.65 -20.71
N LYS A 156 11.37 1.42 -19.40
CA LYS A 156 12.13 0.29 -18.81
C LYS A 156 11.63 -1.09 -19.25
N SER A 157 10.35 -1.24 -19.59
CA SER A 157 9.82 -2.49 -20.14
C SER A 157 10.24 -2.72 -21.59
N GLU A 158 10.39 -1.65 -22.36
CA GLU A 158 10.89 -1.68 -23.74
C GLU A 158 12.39 -2.01 -23.75
N GLU A 159 13.19 -1.41 -22.84
CA GLU A 159 14.60 -1.76 -22.64
C GLU A 159 14.76 -3.24 -22.24
N LEU A 160 13.92 -3.76 -21.34
CA LEU A 160 13.94 -5.17 -20.94
C LEU A 160 13.67 -6.11 -22.12
N ALA A 161 12.80 -5.73 -23.05
CA ALA A 161 12.50 -6.53 -24.23
C ALA A 161 13.70 -6.64 -25.20
N VAL A 162 14.63 -5.68 -25.16
CA VAL A 162 15.84 -5.66 -25.97
C VAL A 162 17.00 -6.36 -25.24
N ASP A 163 17.27 -5.98 -23.99
CA ASP A 163 18.48 -6.38 -23.26
C ASP A 163 18.28 -7.66 -22.42
N GLY A 164 17.03 -8.06 -22.17
CA GLY A 164 16.68 -9.25 -21.37
C GLY A 164 17.01 -9.14 -19.88
N LYS A 165 17.54 -8.00 -19.41
CA LYS A 165 17.91 -7.76 -18.01
C LYS A 165 16.91 -6.85 -17.32
N ASN A 166 16.36 -7.31 -16.19
CA ASN A 166 15.43 -6.51 -15.40
C ASN A 166 16.21 -5.45 -14.59
N PRO A 167 15.95 -4.14 -14.79
CA PRO A 167 16.73 -3.08 -14.15
C PRO A 167 16.49 -2.96 -12.64
N PHE A 168 15.47 -3.63 -12.10
CA PHE A 168 15.07 -3.52 -10.69
C PHE A 168 15.56 -4.70 -9.82
N THR A 169 16.43 -5.57 -10.32
CA THR A 169 16.98 -6.71 -9.55
C THR A 169 18.08 -6.31 -8.57
N ALA A 170 18.83 -5.25 -8.89
CA ALA A 170 19.88 -4.70 -8.05
C ALA A 170 19.52 -3.29 -7.59
N LEU A 171 20.10 -2.88 -6.46
CA LEU A 171 19.96 -1.52 -5.97
C LEU A 171 20.69 -0.55 -6.93
N PRO A 172 20.15 0.64 -7.23
CA PRO A 172 20.80 1.62 -8.10
C PRO A 172 22.22 1.93 -7.63
N THR A 173 23.21 1.61 -8.46
CA THR A 173 24.60 2.01 -8.27
C THR A 173 24.76 3.38 -8.92
N THR A 174 25.07 4.41 -8.13
CA THR A 174 25.48 5.70 -8.67
C THR A 174 26.75 5.50 -9.49
N THR A 175 26.71 5.86 -10.76
CA THR A 175 27.81 5.72 -11.72
C THR A 175 29.10 6.36 -11.20
N SER A 176 30.20 5.62 -11.29
CA SER A 176 31.61 6.04 -11.15
C SER A 176 32.13 6.47 -9.76
N THR A 177 32.41 5.49 -8.90
CA THR A 177 33.60 5.55 -8.05
C THR A 177 34.77 4.88 -8.78
N ASN A 178 35.57 5.67 -9.50
CA ASN A 178 36.97 5.31 -9.71
C ASN A 178 37.69 5.58 -8.39
N GLN A 179 38.27 4.52 -7.80
CA GLN A 179 39.38 4.47 -6.84
C GLN A 179 39.22 5.36 -5.59
N GLU A 180 39.09 4.84 -4.38
CA GLU A 180 39.94 3.84 -3.72
C GLU A 180 39.09 2.85 -2.89
N GLU A 181 39.51 1.60 -2.91
CA GLU A 181 39.05 0.57 -1.98
C GLU A 181 39.41 0.97 -0.54
N GLU A 182 38.44 1.48 0.22
CA GLU A 182 38.44 1.26 1.67
C GLU A 182 37.49 0.11 1.99
N LYS A 183 38.14 -1.01 2.30
CA LYS A 183 37.64 -2.33 2.64
C LYS A 183 36.51 -2.29 3.68
N GLY A 184 35.30 -2.50 3.20
CA GLY A 184 34.09 -2.68 4.00
C GLY A 184 32.93 -2.05 3.25
N THR A 185 32.02 -2.86 2.71
CA THR A 185 30.78 -2.41 2.03
C THR A 185 30.21 -1.25 2.83
N SER A 186 30.34 -0.04 2.30
CA SER A 186 30.19 1.15 3.12
C SER A 186 28.77 1.16 3.66
N ILE A 187 28.56 1.40 4.95
CA ILE A 187 27.22 1.47 5.55
C ILE A 187 26.31 2.41 4.73
N TRP A 188 26.89 3.40 4.05
CA TRP A 188 26.21 4.37 3.18
C TRP A 188 25.70 3.82 1.84
N GLU A 189 26.16 2.65 1.41
CA GLU A 189 25.69 1.97 0.20
C GLU A 189 24.39 1.19 0.45
N GLN A 190 24.01 1.02 1.72
CA GLN A 190 22.75 0.40 2.09
C GLN A 190 21.57 1.27 1.61
N TYR A 191 20.48 0.61 1.25
CA TYR A 191 19.35 1.24 0.58
C TYR A 191 18.71 2.37 1.40
N GLU A 192 18.69 2.20 2.71
CA GLU A 192 18.07 3.09 3.68
C GLU A 192 18.82 4.42 3.74
N TYR A 193 20.14 4.37 3.78
CA TYR A 193 20.97 5.58 3.74
C TYR A 193 20.88 6.27 2.38
N LYS A 194 20.79 5.52 1.27
CA LYS A 194 20.56 6.11 -0.04
C LYS A 194 19.25 6.91 -0.07
N ILE A 195 18.14 6.36 0.45
CA ILE A 195 16.87 7.11 0.55
C ILE A 195 17.06 8.40 1.36
N ILE A 196 17.75 8.35 2.50
CA ILE A 196 17.95 9.53 3.35
C ILE A 196 18.83 10.57 2.63
N ILE A 197 19.99 10.18 2.12
CA ILE A 197 20.96 11.05 1.44
C ILE A 197 20.30 11.74 0.24
N TRP A 198 19.64 10.96 -0.63
CA TRP A 198 18.93 11.49 -1.79
C TRP A 198 17.77 12.39 -1.38
N SER A 199 17.05 12.10 -0.29
CA SER A 199 15.96 12.96 0.19
C SER A 199 16.44 14.33 0.66
N ILE A 200 17.61 14.37 1.33
CA ILE A 200 18.24 15.62 1.75
C ILE A 200 18.72 16.40 0.53
N ALA A 201 19.45 15.75 -0.38
CA ALA A 201 19.94 16.36 -1.62
C ALA A 201 18.79 16.93 -2.47
N THR A 202 17.70 16.17 -2.64
CA THR A 202 16.51 16.60 -3.41
C THR A 202 15.85 17.84 -2.78
N GLU A 203 15.75 17.93 -1.45
CA GLU A 203 15.20 19.11 -0.79
C GLU A 203 16.10 20.35 -0.93
N ILE A 204 17.43 20.17 -0.83
CA ILE A 204 18.42 21.24 -1.01
C ILE A 204 18.35 21.77 -2.44
N LEU A 205 18.45 20.88 -3.44
CA LEU A 205 18.41 21.23 -4.86
C LEU A 205 17.08 21.88 -5.24
N TYR A 206 15.95 21.38 -4.73
CA TYR A 206 14.66 22.01 -4.94
C TYR A 206 14.62 23.43 -4.39
N TYR A 207 15.23 23.68 -3.23
CA TYR A 207 15.26 25.01 -2.63
C TYR A 207 16.12 26.00 -3.44
N ILE A 208 17.26 25.52 -3.97
CA ILE A 208 18.18 26.30 -4.80
C ILE A 208 17.51 26.63 -6.14
N ASP A 209 17.02 25.62 -6.85
CA ASP A 209 16.61 25.78 -8.25
C ASP A 209 15.22 26.42 -8.43
N ARG A 210 14.33 26.34 -7.43
CA ARG A 210 12.90 26.72 -7.60
C ARG A 210 12.62 28.11 -8.17
N LYS A 211 13.58 29.04 -8.14
CA LYS A 211 13.40 30.42 -8.60
C LYS A 211 13.72 30.60 -10.09
N ASP A 212 14.55 29.73 -10.66
CA ASP A 212 15.16 29.93 -11.99
C ASP A 212 14.65 28.91 -13.03
N VAL A 213 13.64 28.11 -12.66
CA VAL A 213 13.11 27.01 -13.47
C VAL A 213 11.99 27.48 -14.40
N PRO A 214 12.00 27.09 -15.70
CA PRO A 214 10.91 27.37 -16.62
C PRO A 214 9.54 26.89 -16.10
N PRO A 215 8.45 27.66 -16.27
CA PRO A 215 7.13 27.30 -15.73
C PRO A 215 6.62 25.92 -16.16
N CYS A 216 6.96 25.47 -17.37
CA CYS A 216 6.58 24.15 -17.90
C CYS A 216 7.25 22.98 -17.15
N PHE A 217 8.39 23.21 -16.51
CA PHE A 217 9.18 22.18 -15.83
C PHE A 217 8.83 22.05 -14.34
N VAL A 218 8.22 23.08 -13.76
CA VAL A 218 7.77 23.12 -12.36
C VAL A 218 6.91 21.90 -11.95
N PRO A 219 5.96 21.40 -12.77
CA PRO A 219 5.20 20.19 -12.44
C PRO A 219 6.08 18.94 -12.28
N LYS A 220 7.09 18.76 -13.15
CA LYS A 220 8.03 17.62 -13.08
C LYS A 220 8.83 17.67 -11.77
N LEU A 221 9.39 18.83 -11.40
CA LEU A 221 10.08 19.03 -10.12
C LEU A 221 9.21 18.70 -8.92
N LYS A 222 7.96 19.20 -8.93
CA LYS A 222 6.99 18.92 -7.86
C LYS A 222 6.68 17.42 -7.78
N ALA A 223 6.57 16.72 -8.91
CA ALA A 223 6.34 15.29 -8.94
C ALA A 223 7.53 14.52 -8.34
N ILE A 224 8.76 14.84 -8.75
CA ILE A 224 9.99 14.21 -8.24
C ILE A 224 10.11 14.40 -6.72
N LYS A 225 9.93 15.64 -6.26
CA LYS A 225 9.95 15.97 -4.83
C LYS A 225 8.92 15.19 -4.03
N ARG A 226 7.72 15.00 -4.58
CA ARG A 226 6.66 14.23 -3.92
C ARG A 226 7.00 12.74 -3.80
N ILE A 227 7.66 12.16 -4.81
CA ILE A 227 8.11 10.77 -4.77
C ILE A 227 9.22 10.61 -3.73
N SER A 228 10.20 11.52 -3.70
CA SER A 228 11.24 11.54 -2.65
C SER A 228 10.66 11.52 -1.23
N ARG A 229 9.66 12.38 -0.96
CA ARG A 229 8.96 12.44 0.33
C ARG A 229 8.13 11.20 0.65
N TYR A 230 7.60 10.53 -0.38
CA TYR A 230 6.90 9.26 -0.22
C TYR A 230 7.88 8.11 0.11
N MET A 231 9.02 8.02 -0.57
CA MET A 231 10.05 7.03 -0.29
C MET A 231 10.60 7.18 1.14
N LEU A 232 10.82 8.42 1.57
CA LEU A 232 11.18 8.72 2.95
C LEU A 232 10.06 8.35 3.95
N TYR A 233 8.79 8.55 3.60
CA TYR A 233 7.65 8.10 4.42
C TYR A 233 7.66 6.58 4.58
N LEU A 234 7.86 5.83 3.49
CA LEU A 234 7.96 4.37 3.55
C LEU A 234 9.06 3.94 4.51
N LEU A 235 10.24 4.58 4.46
CA LEU A 235 11.36 4.26 5.35
C LEU A 235 11.02 4.46 6.83
N VAL A 236 10.36 5.57 7.16
CA VAL A 236 10.10 5.97 8.55
C VAL A 236 8.86 5.29 9.15
N LYS A 237 7.83 5.06 8.34
CA LYS A 237 6.49 4.67 8.81
C LYS A 237 6.01 3.33 8.32
N ASN A 238 6.51 2.87 7.17
CA ASN A 238 6.09 1.60 6.60
C ASN A 238 7.27 0.79 6.02
N PRO A 239 8.33 0.51 6.83
CA PRO A 239 9.54 -0.14 6.34
C PRO A 239 9.28 -1.54 5.78
N SER A 240 8.18 -2.18 6.20
CA SER A 240 7.72 -3.47 5.66
C SER A 240 7.44 -3.45 4.15
N MET A 241 7.17 -2.28 3.58
CA MET A 241 6.97 -2.04 2.14
C MET A 241 8.26 -1.63 1.40
N LEU A 242 9.43 -1.67 2.07
CA LEU A 242 10.73 -1.46 1.43
C LEU A 242 11.56 -2.75 1.44
N SER A 243 11.64 -3.43 2.59
CA SER A 243 12.31 -4.73 2.79
C SER A 243 12.11 -5.21 4.23
N ALA A 244 12.06 -6.52 4.47
CA ALA A 244 12.00 -7.09 5.82
C ALA A 244 13.29 -6.84 6.64
N GLU A 245 14.44 -6.79 5.96
CA GLU A 245 15.77 -6.55 6.56
C GLU A 245 15.90 -5.15 7.19
N ILE A 246 15.08 -4.19 6.73
CA ILE A 246 15.10 -2.79 7.17
C ILE A 246 14.63 -2.63 8.61
N VAL A 247 13.71 -3.47 9.06
CA VAL A 247 13.15 -3.40 10.42
C VAL A 247 14.24 -3.71 11.45
N GLU A 248 15.10 -4.67 11.14
CA GLU A 248 16.22 -5.06 11.98
C GLU A 248 17.33 -4.01 11.96
N PHE A 249 17.66 -3.46 10.77
CA PHE A 249 18.63 -2.38 10.65
C PHE A 249 18.24 -1.13 11.47
N LEU A 250 17.00 -0.66 11.34
CA LEU A 250 16.50 0.50 12.11
C LEU A 250 16.49 0.23 13.63
N ALA A 251 16.32 -1.03 14.06
CA ALA A 251 16.42 -1.41 15.47
C ALA A 251 17.85 -1.36 16.01
N HIS A 252 18.88 -1.60 15.19
CA HIS A 252 20.29 -1.59 15.60
C HIS A 252 20.97 -0.21 15.51
N THR A 253 20.45 0.71 14.72
CA THR A 253 20.92 2.12 14.67
C THR A 253 20.59 2.95 15.92
N HIS A 254 20.09 2.30 16.98
CA HIS A 254 19.63 2.95 18.21
C HIS A 254 20.76 3.53 19.07
N ASP A 255 22.03 3.27 18.70
CA ASP A 255 23.20 3.87 19.33
C ASP A 255 23.74 5.06 18.50
N GLU A 256 23.52 6.25 19.05
CA GLU A 256 23.68 7.55 18.40
C GLU A 256 25.15 8.00 18.40
N ASN A 257 25.67 8.44 17.25
CA ASN A 257 26.86 9.29 17.26
C ASN A 257 26.60 10.55 16.41
N GLN A 258 26.81 11.74 16.98
CA GLN A 258 26.81 13.01 16.25
C GLN A 258 27.70 12.95 14.99
N ASN A 259 28.72 12.09 15.02
CA ASN A 259 29.58 11.77 13.89
C ASN A 259 28.82 11.18 12.69
N GLN A 260 27.82 10.32 12.90
CA GLN A 260 27.01 9.74 11.82
C GLN A 260 26.15 10.80 11.13
N ASN A 261 25.51 11.70 11.88
CA ASN A 261 24.75 12.82 11.28
C ASN A 261 25.67 13.73 10.45
N ARG A 262 26.88 14.01 10.95
CA ARG A 262 27.89 14.79 10.22
C ARG A 262 28.28 14.11 8.91
N ARG A 263 28.55 12.80 8.94
CA ARG A 263 28.89 12.01 7.75
C ARG A 263 27.73 11.93 6.75
N LEU A 264 26.51 11.71 7.22
CA LEU A 264 25.30 11.71 6.38
C LEU A 264 25.13 13.05 5.64
N MET A 265 25.29 14.16 6.35
CA MET A 265 25.22 15.50 5.74
C MET A 265 26.37 15.76 4.78
N GLY A 266 27.58 15.28 5.09
CA GLY A 266 28.73 15.32 4.18
C GLY A 266 28.47 14.57 2.88
N ASN A 267 27.91 13.36 2.97
CA ASN A 267 27.54 12.57 1.79
C ASN A 267 26.43 13.23 0.98
N ALA A 268 25.43 13.83 1.63
CA ALA A 268 24.38 14.58 0.95
C ALA A 268 24.92 15.83 0.25
N ALA A 269 25.87 16.54 0.86
CA ALA A 269 26.54 17.69 0.24
C ALA A 269 27.37 17.25 -0.98
N LYS A 270 28.15 16.18 -0.85
CA LYS A 270 28.92 15.59 -1.96
C LYS A 270 28.01 15.20 -3.13
N LEU A 271 26.87 14.57 -2.85
CA LEU A 271 25.88 14.22 -3.88
C LEU A 271 25.29 15.48 -4.56
N VAL A 272 25.05 16.56 -3.81
CA VAL A 272 24.59 17.82 -4.39
C VAL A 272 25.62 18.41 -5.33
N GLU A 273 26.90 18.45 -4.91
CA GLU A 273 28.01 18.93 -5.73
C GLU A 273 28.19 18.08 -6.99
N GLU A 274 28.11 16.76 -6.88
CA GLU A 274 28.17 15.83 -8.01
C GLU A 274 27.04 16.07 -9.01
N LEU A 275 25.80 16.19 -8.53
CA LEU A 275 24.64 16.47 -9.38
C LEU A 275 24.73 17.85 -10.05
N GLN A 276 25.35 18.83 -9.39
CA GLN A 276 25.58 20.16 -9.97
C GLN A 276 26.72 20.18 -10.99
N GLY A 277 27.80 19.43 -10.74
CA GLY A 277 28.98 19.41 -11.61
C GLY A 277 28.82 18.53 -12.86
N THR A 278 27.97 17.50 -12.80
CA THR A 278 27.84 16.52 -13.89
C THR A 278 26.69 16.78 -14.86
N ALA A 279 25.81 17.74 -14.57
CA ALA A 279 24.67 18.10 -15.41
C ALA A 279 24.93 19.41 -16.16
N GLN A 280 24.61 19.45 -17.45
CA GLN A 280 24.78 20.64 -18.29
C GLN A 280 23.78 21.74 -17.93
N ASN A 281 22.59 21.37 -17.47
CA ASN A 281 21.53 22.28 -17.13
C ASN A 281 20.65 21.74 -15.99
N GLN A 282 19.69 22.57 -15.53
CA GLN A 282 18.79 22.16 -14.46
C GLN A 282 17.87 21.00 -14.87
N GLU A 283 17.46 20.92 -16.14
CA GLU A 283 16.54 19.89 -16.61
C GLU A 283 17.16 18.50 -16.56
N GLU A 284 18.38 18.35 -17.09
CA GLU A 284 19.14 17.10 -17.06
C GLU A 284 19.40 16.65 -15.62
N ARG A 285 19.76 17.58 -14.72
CA ARG A 285 19.96 17.29 -13.30
C ARG A 285 18.68 16.73 -12.66
N TRP A 286 17.54 17.36 -12.90
CA TRP A 286 16.25 16.90 -12.37
C TRP A 286 15.78 15.60 -13.02
N GLU A 287 16.13 15.35 -14.27
CA GLU A 287 15.92 14.05 -14.90
C GLU A 287 16.70 12.94 -14.22
N ARG A 288 18.00 13.13 -13.95
CA ARG A 288 18.81 12.17 -13.18
C ARG A 288 18.24 11.90 -11.80
N ILE A 289 17.83 12.96 -11.08
CA ILE A 289 17.19 12.82 -9.76
C ILE A 289 15.87 12.05 -9.88
N GLY A 290 15.06 12.37 -10.89
CA GLY A 290 13.80 11.68 -11.17
C GLY A 290 14.01 10.20 -11.44
N ASN A 291 14.95 9.85 -12.32
CA ASN A 291 15.27 8.47 -12.69
C ASN A 291 15.73 7.68 -11.47
N ASN A 292 16.66 8.21 -10.68
CA ASN A 292 17.12 7.54 -9.46
C ASN A 292 15.96 7.28 -8.48
N TRP A 293 15.03 8.23 -8.31
CA TRP A 293 13.84 7.99 -7.48
C TRP A 293 12.91 6.92 -8.04
N MET A 294 12.75 6.83 -9.36
CA MET A 294 11.95 5.77 -9.99
C MET A 294 12.61 4.40 -9.86
N GLU A 295 13.93 4.32 -10.00
CA GLU A 295 14.66 3.07 -9.81
C GLU A 295 14.52 2.57 -8.37
N MET A 296 14.69 3.45 -7.38
CA MET A 296 14.47 3.09 -5.98
C MET A 296 13.01 2.68 -5.73
N LEU A 297 12.03 3.41 -6.28
CA LEU A 297 10.62 3.06 -6.16
C LEU A 297 10.30 1.70 -6.77
N GLY A 298 10.83 1.41 -7.97
CA GLY A 298 10.67 0.13 -8.65
C GLY A 298 11.35 -1.02 -7.90
N TYR A 299 12.57 -0.80 -7.42
CA TYR A 299 13.29 -1.74 -6.57
C TYR A 299 12.51 -2.07 -5.29
N ALA A 300 11.99 -1.06 -4.58
CA ALA A 300 11.16 -1.27 -3.38
C ALA A 300 9.85 -2.01 -3.69
N ALA A 301 9.19 -1.66 -4.79
CA ALA A 301 7.96 -2.32 -5.23
C ALA A 301 8.21 -3.79 -5.53
N ARG A 302 9.32 -4.12 -6.18
CA ARG A 302 9.71 -5.49 -6.53
C ARG A 302 10.20 -6.30 -5.32
N LYS A 303 11.01 -5.72 -4.44
CA LYS A 303 11.56 -6.38 -3.24
C LYS A 303 10.51 -6.62 -2.15
N SER A 304 9.45 -5.83 -2.15
CA SER A 304 8.32 -6.01 -1.23
C SER A 304 7.65 -7.37 -1.39
N LYS A 305 7.39 -8.06 -0.27
CA LYS A 305 6.71 -9.36 -0.30
C LYS A 305 5.31 -9.21 -0.89
N SER A 306 4.93 -10.09 -1.82
CA SER A 306 3.57 -10.09 -2.41
C SER A 306 2.45 -10.15 -1.36
N ASN A 307 2.69 -10.76 -0.20
CA ASN A 307 1.75 -10.79 0.91
C ASN A 307 1.51 -9.39 1.52
N ASN A 308 2.54 -8.53 1.55
CA ASN A 308 2.40 -7.16 2.05
C ASN A 308 1.54 -6.33 1.07
N HIS A 309 1.78 -6.45 -0.23
CA HIS A 309 0.94 -5.82 -1.25
C HIS A 309 -0.52 -6.28 -1.18
N THR A 310 -0.78 -7.59 -1.07
CA THR A 310 -2.14 -8.12 -1.00
C THR A 310 -2.85 -7.72 0.30
N GLN A 311 -2.14 -7.62 1.43
CA GLN A 311 -2.68 -7.08 2.67
C GLN A 311 -3.05 -5.60 2.53
N GLN A 312 -2.22 -4.80 1.86
CA GLN A 312 -2.51 -3.38 1.65
C GLN A 312 -3.70 -3.18 0.71
N LEU A 313 -3.88 -4.02 -0.32
CA LEU A 313 -5.06 -3.96 -1.19
C LEU A 313 -6.38 -4.14 -0.41
N ARG A 314 -6.40 -4.96 0.64
CA ARG A 314 -7.58 -5.13 1.52
C ARG A 314 -7.90 -3.88 2.34
N ARG A 315 -6.94 -2.97 2.52
CA ARG A 315 -7.05 -1.75 3.36
C ARG A 315 -7.16 -0.45 2.57
N GLY A 316 -7.38 -0.52 1.26
CA GLY A 316 -7.45 0.66 0.39
C GLY A 316 -6.19 0.92 -0.45
N GLY A 317 -5.21 0.03 -0.40
CA GLY A 317 -4.01 0.01 -1.24
C GLY A 317 -3.02 1.14 -0.95
N GLU A 318 -1.76 0.78 -0.65
CA GLU A 318 -0.67 1.76 -0.64
C GLU A 318 -0.33 2.23 -2.04
N PHE A 319 0.21 3.45 -2.17
CA PHE A 319 0.65 3.96 -3.47
C PHE A 319 1.68 3.04 -4.15
N ILE A 320 2.69 2.54 -3.42
CA ILE A 320 3.67 1.58 -3.94
C ILE A 320 3.05 0.27 -4.43
N THR A 321 1.88 -0.13 -3.91
CA THR A 321 1.17 -1.32 -4.40
C THR A 321 0.58 -1.09 -5.79
N HIS A 322 0.15 0.12 -6.10
CA HIS A 322 -0.30 0.49 -7.44
C HIS A 322 0.87 0.54 -8.42
N VAL A 323 2.04 1.01 -7.96
CA VAL A 323 3.28 0.97 -8.75
C VAL A 323 3.68 -0.47 -9.05
N TRP A 324 3.66 -1.34 -8.04
CA TRP A 324 3.92 -2.77 -8.23
C TRP A 324 2.96 -3.43 -9.22
N LEU A 325 1.65 -3.13 -9.15
CA LEU A 325 0.67 -3.62 -10.12
C LEU A 325 0.93 -3.09 -11.54
N LEU A 326 1.35 -1.83 -11.67
CA LEU A 326 1.73 -1.25 -12.96
C LEU A 326 2.99 -1.93 -13.52
N MET A 327 3.99 -2.18 -12.69
CA MET A 327 5.17 -2.94 -13.08
C MET A 327 4.80 -4.36 -13.52
N ALA A 328 3.87 -5.02 -12.82
CA ALA A 328 3.36 -6.33 -13.21
C ALA A 328 2.66 -6.30 -14.57
N TYR A 329 1.87 -5.26 -14.84
CA TYR A 329 1.26 -5.05 -16.15
C TYR A 329 2.30 -4.93 -17.29
N PHE A 330 3.45 -4.31 -17.01
CA PHE A 330 4.56 -4.19 -17.95
C PHE A 330 5.55 -5.38 -17.94
N GLY A 331 5.27 -6.46 -17.18
CA GLY A 331 6.16 -7.62 -17.12
C GLY A 331 7.48 -7.38 -16.35
N LEU A 332 7.55 -6.31 -15.54
CA LEU A 332 8.74 -5.94 -14.76
C LEU A 332 8.83 -6.65 -13.39
N THR A 333 7.84 -7.48 -13.04
CA THR A 333 7.80 -8.24 -11.78
C THR A 333 7.69 -9.74 -12.03
N ASP A 334 8.37 -10.55 -11.23
CA ASP A 334 8.38 -12.02 -11.42
C ASP A 334 7.17 -12.70 -10.76
N HIS A 335 6.45 -11.98 -9.89
CA HIS A 335 5.41 -12.56 -9.03
C HIS A 335 4.06 -12.78 -9.74
N PHE A 336 3.89 -12.20 -10.93
CA PHE A 336 2.69 -12.35 -11.75
C PHE A 336 3.11 -12.54 -13.21
N GLN A 337 3.39 -13.79 -13.60
CA GLN A 337 3.29 -14.15 -15.01
C GLN A 337 1.80 -14.11 -15.35
N ILE A 338 1.32 -12.98 -15.87
CA ILE A 338 0.05 -12.95 -16.59
C ILE A 338 0.32 -13.79 -17.84
N PRO A 339 -0.37 -14.94 -18.04
CA PRO A 339 -0.20 -15.71 -19.27
C PRO A 339 -0.45 -14.78 -20.46
N SER A 340 0.47 -14.78 -21.42
CA SER A 340 0.42 -13.95 -22.63
C SER A 340 -0.84 -14.16 -23.49
N ASP A 341 -1.64 -15.18 -23.17
CA ASP A 341 -3.01 -15.31 -23.65
C ASP A 341 -4.04 -15.03 -22.53
N PRO A 342 -4.84 -13.95 -22.64
CA PRO A 342 -6.02 -13.79 -21.82
C PRO A 342 -6.94 -15.00 -22.01
N PRO A 343 -7.52 -15.59 -20.96
CA PRO A 343 -8.53 -16.65 -21.09
C PRO A 343 -9.75 -16.23 -21.94
N VAL A 344 -9.88 -14.92 -22.22
CA VAL A 344 -10.85 -14.34 -23.16
C VAL A 344 -10.65 -14.85 -24.60
N LYS A 345 -9.42 -15.09 -25.06
CA LYS A 345 -9.20 -15.67 -26.42
C LYS A 345 -9.72 -17.11 -26.53
N ARG A 346 -9.67 -17.89 -25.45
CA ARG A 346 -10.25 -19.25 -25.41
C ARG A 346 -11.78 -19.26 -25.39
N LEU A 347 -12.41 -18.14 -25.05
CA LEU A 347 -13.87 -17.97 -25.05
C LEU A 347 -14.44 -17.50 -26.40
N ILE A 348 -13.60 -16.97 -27.29
CA ILE A 348 -14.01 -16.52 -28.64
C ILE A 348 -13.78 -17.63 -29.69
N ALA A 349 -12.93 -18.62 -29.38
CA ALA A 349 -12.59 -19.72 -30.28
C ALA A 349 -13.40 -21.02 -30.05
N LYS A 350 -14.56 -20.94 -29.37
CA LYS A 350 -15.44 -22.10 -29.15
C LYS A 350 -16.85 -21.85 -29.62
#